data_AF-A0A971AKX6-F1
#
_entry.id   AF-A0A971AKX6-F1
#
_cell.length_a   1.000
_cell.length_b   1.000
_cell.length_c   1.000
_cell.angle_alpha   90.00
_cell.angle_beta   90.00
_cell.angle_gamma   90.00
#
_symmetry.space_group_name_H-M   'P 1'
#
loop_
_entity.id
_entity.type
_entity.pdbx_description
1 polymer ?
#
loop_
_entity_poly.entity_id
_entity_poly.type
_entity_poly.pdbx_seq_one_letter_code
_entity_poly.pdbx_strand_id
1 'polypeptide(L)' 'MYERIRNLREDRDMTQTQMAEHLHCSQRIYSNYECGEVDIPTTVLIKLADFHNTSTDYLLNRTNIKDAYPKEG' A
#
# COMPACT_ATOMS: atom_id res chain seq x y z
N MET A 1 0.08 1.16 -11.99
CA MET A 1 1.45 1.63 -11.67
C MET A 1 1.97 0.97 -10.39
N TYR A 2 1.18 0.89 -9.32
CA TYR A 2 1.64 0.37 -8.02
C TYR A 2 1.31 -1.12 -7.84
N GLU A 3 1.96 -1.97 -8.64
CA GLU A 3 1.73 -3.42 -8.65
C GLU A 3 1.91 -4.06 -7.26
N ARG A 4 2.90 -3.61 -6.48
CA ARG A 4 3.16 -4.16 -5.14
C ARG A 4 2.05 -3.89 -4.14
N ILE A 5 1.34 -2.76 -4.25
CA ILE A 5 0.20 -2.45 -3.37
C ILE A 5 -0.94 -3.45 -3.65
N ARG A 6 -1.22 -3.70 -4.93
CA ARG A 6 -2.20 -4.71 -5.35
C ARG A 6 -1.81 -6.11 -4.85
N ASN A 7 -0.57 -6.53 -5.13
CA ASN A 7 -0.10 -7.87 -4.77
C ASN A 7 -0.15 -8.08 -3.25
N LEU A 8 0.26 -7.08 -2.45
CA LEU A 8 0.21 -7.16 -0.99
C LEU A 8 -1.22 -7.24 -0.42
N ARG A 9 -2.19 -6.62 -1.09
CA ARG A 9 -3.62 -6.75 -0.75
C ARG A 9 -4.12 -8.16 -1.07
N GLU A 10 -3.77 -8.68 -2.24
CA GLU A 10 -4.18 -10.02 -2.71
C GLU A 10 -3.52 -11.14 -1.88
N ASP A 11 -2.25 -10.98 -1.50
CA ASP A 11 -1.53 -11.87 -0.55
C ASP A 11 -2.26 -12.00 0.81
N ARG A 12 -3.10 -11.02 1.16
CA ARG A 12 -3.89 -10.99 2.40
C ARG A 12 -5.36 -11.39 2.20
N ASP A 13 -5.73 -11.86 1.00
CA ASP A 13 -7.11 -12.19 0.62
C ASP A 13 -8.11 -11.04 0.85
N MET A 14 -7.64 -9.78 0.74
CA MET A 14 -8.46 -8.60 0.98
C MET A 14 -9.07 -8.06 -0.32
N THR A 15 -10.34 -7.67 -0.24
CA THR A 15 -11.00 -6.91 -1.31
C THR A 15 -10.53 -5.44 -1.30
N GLN A 16 -10.70 -4.76 -2.44
CA GLN A 16 -10.44 -3.32 -2.52
C GLN A 16 -11.32 -2.51 -1.55
N THR A 17 -12.55 -2.95 -1.26
CA THR A 17 -13.44 -2.30 -0.28
C THR A 17 -12.88 -2.40 1.13
N GLN A 18 -12.46 -3.58 1.57
CA GLN A 18 -11.88 -3.77 2.90
C GLN A 18 -10.60 -2.94 3.11
N MET A 19 -9.76 -2.86 2.08
CA MET A 19 -8.56 -2.02 2.16
C MET A 19 -8.91 -0.52 2.19
N ALA A 20 -9.90 -0.10 1.39
CA ALA A 20 -10.37 1.28 1.40
C ALA A 20 -10.96 1.68 2.76
N GLU A 21 -11.73 0.80 3.40
CA GLU A 21 -12.25 0.99 4.75
C GLU A 21 -11.11 1.18 5.77
N HIS A 22 -10.06 0.34 5.70
CA HIS A 22 -8.88 0.46 6.55
C HIS A 22 -8.15 1.80 6.35
N LEU A 23 -8.09 2.29 5.12
CA LEU A 23 -7.44 3.55 4.77
C LEU A 23 -8.34 4.78 4.94
N HIS A 24 -9.61 4.58 5.31
CA HIS A 24 -10.65 5.61 5.39
C HIS A 24 -10.86 6.38 4.08
N CYS A 25 -10.87 5.67 2.96
CA CYS A 25 -11.22 6.22 1.65
C CYS A 25 -12.33 5.39 0.97
N SER A 26 -12.82 5.84 -0.18
CA SER A 26 -13.77 5.05 -0.96
C SER A 26 -13.05 3.95 -1.74
N GLN A 27 -13.75 2.84 -2.01
CA GLN A 27 -13.22 1.75 -2.83
C GLN A 27 -12.70 2.24 -4.19
N ARG A 28 -13.41 3.21 -4.81
CA ARG A 28 -12.99 3.83 -6.07
C ARG A 28 -11.65 4.54 -5.92
N ILE A 29 -11.47 5.35 -4.89
CA ILE A 29 -10.20 6.05 -4.64
C ILE A 29 -9.06 5.06 -4.43
N TYR A 30 -9.29 4.00 -3.66
CA TYR A 30 -8.30 2.95 -3.49
C TYR A 30 -7.95 2.22 -4.80
N SER A 31 -8.94 1.92 -5.65
CA SER A 31 -8.69 1.35 -6.98
C SER A 31 -7.84 2.29 -7.85
N ASN A 32 -8.11 3.60 -7.80
CA ASN A 32 -7.32 4.59 -8.52
C ASN A 32 -5.87 4.62 -8.04
N TYR A 33 -5.62 4.42 -6.73
CA TYR A 33 -4.27 4.24 -6.21
C TYR A 33 -3.57 3.04 -6.83
N GLU A 34 -4.18 1.85 -6.85
CA GLU A 34 -3.54 0.64 -7.44
C GLU A 34 -3.23 0.84 -8.94
N CYS A 35 -4.15 1.46 -9.67
CA CYS A 35 -4.00 1.75 -11.09
C CYS A 35 -2.94 2.84 -11.35
N GLY A 36 -2.69 3.74 -10.39
CA GLY A 36 -1.84 4.92 -10.56
C GLY A 36 -2.55 6.05 -11.32
N GLU A 37 -3.88 6.09 -11.27
CA GLU A 37 -4.68 7.15 -11.88
C GLU A 37 -4.66 8.44 -11.06
N VAL A 38 -4.40 8.31 -9.75
CA VAL A 38 -4.17 9.42 -8.83
C VAL A 38 -2.96 9.12 -7.98
N ASP A 39 -2.23 10.18 -7.60
CA ASP A 39 -1.10 10.05 -6.68
C ASP A 39 -1.57 9.55 -5.31
N ILE A 40 -0.73 8.73 -4.69
CA ILE A 40 -0.96 8.21 -3.35
C ILE A 40 -0.50 9.26 -2.35
N PRO A 41 -1.39 9.78 -1.46
CA PRO A 41 -0.98 10.68 -0.40
C PRO A 41 0.08 10.01 0.49
N THR A 42 1.10 10.75 0.92
CA THR A 42 2.18 10.21 1.77
C THR A 42 1.63 9.52 3.03
N THR A 43 0.55 10.03 3.61
CA THR A 43 -0.12 9.42 4.77
C THR A 43 -0.71 8.04 4.46
N VAL A 44 -1.27 7.85 3.27
CA VAL A 44 -1.76 6.55 2.80
C VAL A 44 -0.60 5.61 2.52
N LEU A 45 0.47 6.12 1.90
CA LEU A 45 1.67 5.33 1.60
C LEU A 45 2.33 4.79 2.89
N ILE A 46 2.43 5.63 3.93
CA ILE A 46 2.93 5.23 5.25
C ILE A 46 2.03 4.16 5.87
N LYS A 47 0.71 4.38 5.90
CA LYS A 47 -0.25 3.39 6.42
C LYS A 47 -0.16 2.05 5.71
N LEU A 48 -0.02 2.05 4.38
CA LEU A 48 0.16 0.82 3.60
C LEU A 48 1.46 0.10 3.98
N ALA A 49 2.56 0.85 4.14
CA ALA A 49 3.84 0.27 4.56
C ALA A 49 3.73 -0.38 5.95
N ASP A 50 3.12 0.31 6.90
CA ASP A 50 2.90 -0.19 8.26
C ASP A 50 1.96 -1.40 8.28
N PHE A 51 0.82 -1.32 7.58
CA PHE A 51 -0.17 -2.41 7.51
C PHE A 51 0.42 -3.67 6.88
N HIS A 52 1.24 -3.49 5.84
CA HIS A 52 1.87 -4.59 5.13
C HIS A 52 3.17 -5.09 5.78
N ASN A 53 3.65 -4.42 6.84
CA ASN A 53 4.95 -4.65 7.48
C ASN A 53 6.11 -4.63 6.47
N THR A 54 6.13 -3.59 5.64
CA THR A 54 7.10 -3.36 4.58
C THR A 54 7.60 -1.91 4.59
N SER A 55 8.47 -1.52 3.66
CA SER A 55 8.94 -0.15 3.52
C SER A 55 8.24 0.59 2.37
N THR A 56 8.23 1.92 2.40
CA THR A 56 7.77 2.73 1.27
C THR A 56 8.66 2.52 0.05
N ASP A 57 9.96 2.28 0.23
CA ASP A 57 10.88 1.91 -0.85
C ASP A 57 10.46 0.61 -1.53
N TYR A 58 9.97 -0.37 -0.75
CA TYR A 58 9.38 -1.56 -1.34
C TYR A 58 8.11 -1.19 -2.11
N LEU A 59 7.16 -0.47 -1.52
CA LEU A 59 5.91 -0.10 -2.23
C LEU A 59 6.15 0.68 -3.53
N LEU A 60 7.19 1.53 -3.57
CA LEU A 60 7.56 2.37 -4.70
C LEU A 60 8.52 1.70 -5.70
N ASN A 61 8.77 0.39 -5.60
CA ASN A 61 9.69 -0.36 -6.46
C ASN A 61 11.15 0.16 -6.44
N ARG A 62 11.59 0.76 -5.32
CA ARG A 62 12.97 1.27 -5.14
C ARG A 62 13.95 0.21 -4.62
N THR A 63 13.44 -0.86 -4.00
CA THR A 63 14.20 -2.02 -3.52
C THR A 63 13.43 -3.31 -3.78
N ASN A 64 14.07 -4.48 -3.73
CA ASN A 64 13.36 -5.77 -3.73
C ASN A 64 13.24 -6.39 -2.32
N ILE A 65 13.78 -5.73 -1.31
CA ILE A 65 13.68 -6.15 0.09
C ILE A 65 12.26 -5.85 0.57
N LYS A 66 11.48 -6.90 0.85
CA LYS A 66 10.07 -6.77 1.30
C LYS A 66 9.98 -6.34 2.76
N ASP A 67 10.93 -6.73 3.60
CA ASP A 67 10.85 -6.45 5.02
C ASP A 67 11.00 -4.95 5.31
N ALA A 68 10.25 -4.48 6.30
CA ALA A 68 10.39 -3.13 6.81
C ALA A 68 11.80 -2.92 7.40
N TYR A 69 12.26 -1.66 7.37
CA TYR A 69 13.48 -1.28 8.08
C TYR A 69 13.30 -1.45 9.60
N PRO A 70 14.39 -1.71 10.35
CA PRO A 70 14.33 -1.70 11.81
C PRO A 70 13.71 -0.40 12.31
N LYS A 71 12.75 -0.50 13.24
CA LYS A 71 12.19 0.70 13.88
C LYS A 71 13.28 1.34 14.73
N GLU A 72 13.42 2.65 14.60
CA GLU A 72 14.21 3.42 15.56
C GLU A 72 13.47 3.34 16.91
N GLY A 73 14.21 2.93 17.95
CA GLY A 73 13.71 2.78 19.32
C GLY A 73 13.73 4.08 20.11
#